data_AF-A0A1E2RYA4-F1
#
_entry.id   AF-A0A1E2RYA4-F1
#
_cell.length_a   1.000
_cell.length_b   1.000
_cell.length_c   1.000
_cell.angle_alpha   90.00
_cell.angle_beta   90.00
_cell.angle_gamma   90.00
#
_symmetry.space_group_name_H-M   'P 1'
#
loop_
_entity.id
_entity.type
_entity.pdbx_description
1 polymer ?
#
loop_
_entity_poly.entity_id
_entity_poly.type
_entity_poly.pdbx_seq_one_letter_code
_entity_poly.pdbx_strand_id
1 'polypeptide(L)'
;MHCMYPAEIEGSEGDYVATFRDLPEAKGCGPTREKAIKKARKALDAALRHRMKEGEPLPPPSKAQIREILVTPFAEMAAKSLIVRTCQASGLKRADLARHLGLKKKALKKLLDPNHESSIAEIETALRGFGYELAVGCFSQRELQP
;
A
#
# COMPACT_ATOMS: atom_id res chain seq x y z
N MET A 1 -6.66 8.67 -5.34
CA MET A 1 -5.68 8.10 -4.39
C MET A 1 -4.94 6.98 -5.10
N HIS A 2 -3.60 6.93 -5.05
CA HIS A 2 -2.81 5.83 -5.61
C HIS A 2 -1.95 5.17 -4.51
N CYS A 3 -1.44 3.97 -4.78
CA CYS A 3 -0.56 3.22 -3.88
C CYS A 3 0.79 2.95 -4.56
N MET A 4 1.46 4.02 -4.98
CA MET A 4 2.80 3.97 -5.58
C MET A 4 3.72 4.83 -4.72
N TYR A 5 4.69 4.21 -4.06
CA TYR A 5 5.56 4.89 -3.09
C TYR A 5 6.88 5.24 -3.74
N PRO A 6 7.36 6.49 -3.57
CA PRO A 6 8.68 6.87 -4.01
C PRO A 6 9.74 6.13 -3.21
N ALA A 7 10.70 5.54 -3.92
CA ALA A 7 11.86 4.92 -3.34
C ALA A 7 13.12 5.57 -3.91
N GLU A 8 14.05 5.89 -3.01
CA GLU A 8 15.41 6.27 -3.36
C GLU A 8 16.27 5.01 -3.44
N ILE A 9 17.19 4.97 -4.40
CA ILE A 9 18.13 3.87 -4.56
C ILE A 9 19.54 4.43 -4.46
N GLU A 10 20.29 3.93 -3.50
CA GLU A 10 21.67 4.28 -3.25
C GLU A 10 22.56 3.04 -3.31
N GLY A 11 23.87 3.26 -3.42
CA GLY A 11 24.88 2.22 -3.38
C GLY A 11 25.66 2.04 -4.68
N SER A 12 26.43 0.97 -4.74
CA SER A 12 27.35 0.66 -5.84
C SER A 12 27.24 -0.81 -6.24
N GLU A 13 27.97 -1.22 -7.27
CA GLU A 13 27.98 -2.60 -7.74
C GLU A 13 28.27 -3.58 -6.58
N GLY A 14 27.38 -4.56 -6.40
CA GLY A 14 27.44 -5.52 -5.30
C GLY A 14 26.66 -5.14 -4.04
N ASP A 15 26.28 -3.87 -3.85
CA ASP A 15 25.54 -3.41 -2.66
C ASP A 15 24.63 -2.20 -2.98
N TYR A 16 23.43 -2.49 -3.49
CA TYR A 16 22.37 -1.51 -3.68
C TYR A 16 21.35 -1.58 -2.55
N VAL A 17 20.87 -0.42 -2.14
CA VAL A 17 19.87 -0.24 -1.10
C VAL A 17 18.74 0.63 -1.65
N ALA A 18 17.51 0.21 -1.40
CA ALA A 18 16.31 0.95 -1.74
C ALA A 18 15.51 1.26 -0.47
N THR A 19 15.16 2.53 -0.26
CA THR A 19 14.49 3.04 0.95
C THR A 19 13.29 3.90 0.59
N PHE A 20 12.30 3.94 1.48
CA PHE A 20 11.07 4.72 1.31
C PHE A 20 11.00 5.85 2.33
N ARG A 21 10.83 7.10 1.87
CA ARG A 21 10.64 8.25 2.78
C ARG A 21 9.36 8.12 3.61
N ASP A 22 8.28 7.65 2.99
CA ASP A 22 6.97 7.55 3.64
C ASP A 22 6.89 6.38 4.63
N LEU A 23 7.74 5.36 4.46
CA LEU A 23 7.77 4.13 5.25
C LEU A 23 9.24 3.75 5.54
N PRO A 24 9.93 4.46 6.45
CA PRO A 24 11.36 4.25 6.74
C PRO A 24 11.70 2.83 7.21
N GLU A 25 10.73 2.11 7.77
CA GLU A 25 10.85 0.71 8.16
C GLU A 25 10.97 -0.26 6.97
N ALA A 26 10.54 0.14 5.77
CA ALA A 26 10.65 -0.64 4.55
C ALA A 26 12.01 -0.40 3.87
N LYS A 27 12.83 -1.45 3.76
CA LYS A 27 14.13 -1.41 3.11
C LYS A 27 14.37 -2.64 2.24
N GLY A 28 14.82 -2.44 1.01
CA GLY A 28 15.31 -3.49 0.12
C GLY A 28 16.82 -3.40 -0.08
N CYS A 29 17.51 -4.53 -0.15
CA CYS A 29 18.94 -4.55 -0.48
C CYS A 29 19.29 -5.67 -1.45
N GLY A 30 20.31 -5.49 -2.29
CA GLY A 30 20.76 -6.55 -3.17
C GLY A 30 21.97 -6.18 -4.02
N PRO A 31 22.61 -7.17 -4.66
CA PRO A 31 23.83 -6.93 -5.41
C PRO A 31 23.60 -6.21 -6.75
N THR A 32 22.34 -6.06 -7.17
CA THR A 32 21.96 -5.28 -8.35
C THR A 32 20.78 -4.38 -8.01
N ARG A 33 20.62 -3.29 -8.78
CA ARG A 33 19.50 -2.35 -8.66
C ARG A 33 18.16 -3.07 -8.69
N GLU A 34 17.96 -3.99 -9.65
CA GLU A 34 16.72 -4.76 -9.81
C GLU A 34 16.43 -5.64 -8.59
N LYS A 35 17.47 -6.28 -8.03
CA LYS A 35 17.32 -7.11 -6.82
C LYS A 35 16.96 -6.26 -5.61
N ALA A 36 17.58 -5.09 -5.44
CA ALA A 36 17.23 -4.14 -4.38
C ALA A 36 15.77 -3.69 -4.50
N ILE A 37 15.32 -3.31 -5.70
CA ILE A 37 13.92 -2.90 -5.96
C ILE A 37 12.94 -4.05 -5.70
N LYS A 38 13.24 -5.27 -6.16
CA LYS A 38 12.40 -6.45 -5.92
C LYS A 38 12.25 -6.74 -4.42
N LYS A 39 13.33 -6.60 -3.64
CA LYS A 39 13.25 -6.73 -2.18
C LYS A 39 12.53 -5.55 -1.53
N ALA A 40 12.72 -4.33 -2.02
CA ALA A 40 12.02 -3.14 -1.53
C ALA A 40 10.51 -3.27 -1.70
N ARG A 41 10.04 -3.80 -2.84
CA ARG A 41 8.62 -4.12 -3.06
C ARG A 41 8.05 -5.07 -2.00
N LYS A 42 8.80 -6.13 -1.66
CA LYS A 42 8.39 -7.07 -0.60
C LYS A 42 8.40 -6.40 0.78
N ALA A 43 9.41 -5.59 1.06
CA ALA A 43 9.52 -4.84 2.32
C ALA A 43 8.37 -3.84 2.48
N LEU A 44 8.01 -3.14 1.40
CA LEU A 44 6.86 -2.24 1.35
C LEU A 44 5.55 -2.97 1.66
N ASP A 45 5.32 -4.14 1.06
CA ASP A 45 4.14 -4.96 1.36
C ASP A 45 4.09 -5.38 2.83
N ALA A 46 5.23 -5.81 3.38
CA ALA A 46 5.37 -6.22 4.76
C ALA A 46 5.15 -5.07 5.75
N ALA A 47 5.68 -3.88 5.46
CA ALA A 47 5.50 -2.68 6.28
C ALA A 47 4.03 -2.27 6.33
N LEU A 48 3.36 -2.17 5.18
CA LEU A 48 1.93 -1.87 5.10
C LEU A 48 1.09 -2.90 5.87
N ARG A 49 1.40 -4.19 5.70
CA ARG A 49 0.76 -5.29 6.42
C ARG A 49 0.94 -5.17 7.93
N HIS A 50 2.14 -4.81 8.40
CA HIS A 50 2.43 -4.64 9.81
C HIS A 50 1.62 -3.48 10.39
N ARG A 51 1.70 -2.29 9.78
CA ARG A 51 0.94 -1.12 10.24
C ARG A 51 -0.57 -1.37 10.28
N MET A 52 -1.13 -2.06 9.29
CA MET A 52 -2.54 -2.47 9.30
C MET A 52 -2.91 -3.36 10.50
N LYS A 53 -2.03 -4.31 10.87
CA LYS A 53 -2.27 -5.21 12.01
C LYS A 53 -2.22 -4.47 13.34
N GLU A 54 -1.25 -3.58 13.49
CA GLU A 54 -1.09 -2.77 14.71
C GLU A 54 -2.11 -1.63 14.79
N GLY A 55 -2.90 -1.41 13.73
CA GLY A 55 -3.86 -0.31 13.66
C GLY A 55 -3.20 1.06 13.55
N GLU A 56 -1.94 1.10 13.14
CA GLU A 56 -1.18 2.32 12.92
C GLU A 56 -1.66 3.08 11.67
N PRO A 57 -1.43 4.41 11.62
CA PRO A 57 -1.70 5.19 10.42
C PRO A 57 -0.98 4.63 9.19
N LEU A 58 -1.68 4.53 8.06
CA LEU A 58 -1.09 4.19 6.77
C LEU A 58 -0.75 5.47 5.99
N PRO A 59 0.52 5.90 5.96
CA PRO A 59 0.90 7.12 5.26
C PRO A 59 0.49 7.05 3.78
N PRO A 60 -0.09 8.11 3.20
CA PRO A 60 -0.28 8.19 1.75
C PRO A 60 1.08 8.28 1.06
N PRO A 61 1.22 7.76 -0.17
CA PRO A 61 2.46 7.94 -0.90
C PRO A 61 2.68 9.41 -1.24
N SER A 62 3.90 9.89 -1.00
CA SER A 62 4.36 11.20 -1.43
C SER A 62 4.49 11.28 -2.95
N LYS A 63 4.52 12.50 -3.48
CA LYS A 63 4.93 12.74 -4.87
C LYS A 63 6.40 12.36 -5.04
N ALA A 64 6.75 11.71 -6.15
CA ALA A 64 8.13 11.38 -6.46
C ALA A 64 8.96 12.64 -6.70
N GLN A 65 10.19 12.62 -6.17
CA GLN A 65 11.22 13.63 -6.36
C GLN A 65 12.22 13.20 -7.43
N ILE A 66 13.11 14.11 -7.80
CA ILE A 66 14.20 13.83 -8.75
C ILE A 66 15.04 12.67 -8.19
N ARG A 67 15.33 11.67 -9.03
CA ARG A 67 16.07 10.42 -8.72
C ARG A 67 15.31 9.36 -7.90
N GLU A 68 14.09 9.64 -7.45
CA GLU A 68 13.23 8.59 -6.89
C GLU A 68 12.56 7.79 -8.01
N ILE A 69 12.39 6.50 -7.77
CA ILE A 69 11.55 5.62 -8.60
C ILE A 69 10.24 5.32 -7.91
N LEU A 70 9.22 4.88 -8.66
CA LEU A 70 7.95 4.48 -8.09
C LEU A 70 7.91 2.97 -7.87
N VAL A 71 7.64 2.55 -6.64
CA VAL A 71 7.43 1.14 -6.30
C VAL A 71 6.00 0.93 -5.81
N THR A 72 5.35 -0.07 -6.38
CA THR A 72 4.00 -0.48 -5.97
C THR A 72 4.09 -1.69 -5.04
N PRO A 73 3.26 -1.79 -3.97
CA PRO A 73 3.12 -3.04 -3.25
C PRO A 73 2.44 -4.09 -4.15
N PHE A 74 2.11 -5.27 -3.63
CA PHE A 74 1.27 -6.19 -4.40
C PHE A 74 -0.15 -5.60 -4.55
N ALA A 75 -0.82 -5.93 -5.66
CA ALA A 75 -2.10 -5.31 -6.01
C ALA A 75 -3.17 -5.48 -4.91
N GLU A 76 -3.21 -6.66 -4.27
CA GLU A 76 -4.10 -6.92 -3.14
C GLU A 76 -3.81 -5.98 -1.96
N MET A 77 -2.54 -5.84 -1.58
CA MET A 77 -2.13 -4.93 -0.50
C MET A 77 -2.39 -3.47 -0.85
N ALA A 78 -2.18 -3.07 -2.11
CA ALA A 78 -2.52 -1.75 -2.60
C ALA A 78 -4.02 -1.47 -2.40
N ALA A 79 -4.89 -2.39 -2.83
CA ALA A 79 -6.33 -2.26 -2.72
C ALA A 79 -6.80 -2.18 -1.26
N LYS A 80 -6.26 -3.04 -0.38
CA LYS A 80 -6.55 -2.96 1.07
C LYS A 80 -6.06 -1.67 1.70
N SER A 81 -4.88 -1.19 1.31
CA SER A 81 -4.33 0.07 1.81
C SER A 81 -5.26 1.25 1.50
N LEU A 82 -5.89 1.27 0.32
CA LEU A 82 -6.87 2.30 -0.04
C LEU A 82 -8.06 2.29 0.92
N ILE A 83 -8.64 1.12 1.21
CA ILE A 83 -9.78 1.01 2.12
C ILE A 83 -9.40 1.36 3.55
N VAL A 84 -8.30 0.79 4.06
CA VAL A 84 -7.87 1.04 5.44
C VAL A 84 -7.57 2.52 5.64
N ARG A 85 -6.86 3.16 4.71
CA ARG A 85 -6.60 4.60 4.76
C ARG A 85 -7.89 5.41 4.71
N THR A 86 -8.84 5.04 3.86
CA THR A 86 -10.14 5.71 3.77
C THR A 86 -10.93 5.58 5.08
N CYS A 87 -10.95 4.38 5.68
CA CYS A 87 -11.54 4.15 6.99
C CYS A 87 -10.86 4.99 8.08
N GLN A 88 -9.53 5.04 8.11
CA GLN A 88 -8.76 5.84 9.06
C GLN A 88 -9.06 7.34 8.91
N ALA A 89 -9.08 7.85 7.67
CA ALA A 89 -9.36 9.25 7.36
C ALA A 89 -10.79 9.68 7.73
N SER A 90 -11.75 8.75 7.72
CA SER A 90 -13.12 9.05 8.15
C SER A 90 -13.27 9.37 9.64
N GLY A 91 -12.30 8.95 10.47
CA GLY A 91 -12.36 9.10 11.93
C GLY A 91 -13.46 8.28 12.61
N LEU A 92 -14.23 7.49 11.87
CA LEU A 92 -15.33 6.69 12.39
C LEU A 92 -14.81 5.53 13.25
N LYS A 93 -15.50 5.27 14.36
CA LYS A 93 -15.23 4.08 15.18
C LYS A 93 -15.68 2.83 14.41
N ARG A 94 -15.15 1.66 14.78
CA ARG A 94 -15.44 0.36 14.11
C ARG A 94 -16.94 0.06 13.99
N ALA A 95 -17.76 0.43 14.98
CA ALA A 95 -19.21 0.22 14.93
C ALA A 95 -19.89 1.12 13.89
N ASP A 96 -19.49 2.38 13.83
CA ASP A 96 -20.03 3.36 12.89
C ASP A 96 -19.55 3.08 11.46
N LEU A 97 -18.29 2.66 11.29
CA LEU A 97 -17.78 2.15 10.00
C LEU A 97 -18.60 0.97 9.47
N ALA A 98 -18.93 0.02 10.35
CA ALA A 98 -19.73 -1.15 9.97
C ALA A 98 -21.13 -0.71 9.51
N ARG A 99 -21.76 0.22 10.22
CA ARG A 99 -23.08 0.77 9.87
C ARG A 99 -23.01 1.57 8.55
N HIS A 100 -22.01 2.43 8.41
CA HIS A 100 -21.78 3.26 7.23
C HIS A 100 -21.64 2.41 5.96
N LEU A 101 -20.90 1.30 6.05
CA LEU A 101 -20.69 0.38 4.93
C LEU A 101 -21.80 -0.69 4.80
N GLY A 102 -22.82 -0.69 5.67
CA GLY A 102 -23.86 -1.74 5.67
C GLY A 102 -23.32 -3.15 5.99
N LEU A 103 -22.16 -3.25 6.65
CA LEU A 103 -21.48 -4.50 6.96
C LEU A 103 -21.74 -4.97 8.40
N LYS A 104 -21.76 -6.29 8.60
CA LYS A 104 -21.66 -6.88 9.94
C LYS A 104 -20.25 -6.69 10.49
N LYS A 105 -20.09 -6.60 11.83
CA LYS A 105 -18.79 -6.45 12.51
C LYS A 105 -17.73 -7.48 12.04
N LYS A 106 -18.13 -8.74 11.85
CA LYS A 106 -17.24 -9.81 11.36
C LYS A 106 -16.74 -9.55 9.93
N ALA A 107 -17.61 -9.06 9.05
CA ALA A 107 -17.26 -8.73 7.66
C ALA A 107 -16.32 -7.52 7.61
N LEU A 108 -16.61 -6.45 8.39
CA LEU A 108 -15.71 -5.31 8.52
C LEU A 108 -14.32 -5.73 9.03
N LYS A 109 -14.27 -6.62 10.04
CA LYS A 109 -12.99 -7.11 10.58
C LYS A 109 -12.16 -7.79 9.48
N LYS A 110 -12.79 -8.64 8.66
CA LYS A 110 -12.14 -9.34 7.55
C LYS A 110 -11.66 -8.38 6.46
N LEU A 111 -12.51 -7.43 6.06
CA LEU A 111 -12.19 -6.44 5.03
C LEU A 111 -10.95 -5.61 5.39
N LEU A 112 -10.77 -5.30 6.68
CA LEU A 112 -9.65 -4.52 7.19
C LEU A 112 -8.47 -5.37 7.68
N ASP A 113 -8.55 -6.70 7.58
CA ASP A 113 -7.48 -7.61 7.96
C ASP A 113 -6.56 -7.83 6.74
N PRO A 114 -5.27 -7.44 6.81
CA PRO A 114 -4.37 -7.60 5.67
C PRO A 114 -4.15 -9.07 5.28
N ASN A 115 -4.39 -10.04 6.17
CA ASN A 115 -4.22 -11.46 5.92
C ASN A 115 -5.47 -12.16 5.37
N HIS A 116 -6.64 -11.50 5.36
CA HIS A 116 -7.87 -12.10 4.85
C HIS A 116 -8.12 -11.68 3.40
N GLU A 117 -8.04 -12.61 2.45
CA GLU A 117 -8.35 -12.31 1.04
C GLU A 117 -9.73 -11.66 0.90
N SER A 118 -9.79 -10.50 0.24
CA SER A 118 -11.03 -9.81 -0.05
C SER A 118 -11.15 -9.68 -1.57
N SER A 119 -12.32 -9.99 -2.10
CA SER A 119 -12.57 -9.85 -3.53
C SER A 119 -12.52 -8.39 -3.95
N ILE A 120 -12.17 -8.13 -5.21
CA ILE A 120 -12.16 -6.76 -5.76
C ILE A 120 -13.56 -6.12 -5.64
N ALA A 121 -14.64 -6.88 -5.84
CA ALA A 121 -16.00 -6.40 -5.72
C ALA A 121 -16.35 -5.94 -4.29
N GLU A 122 -15.90 -6.66 -3.26
CA GLU A 122 -16.06 -6.23 -1.86
C GLU A 122 -15.29 -4.93 -1.59
N ILE A 123 -14.09 -4.82 -2.14
CA ILE A 123 -13.24 -3.65 -1.99
C ILE A 123 -13.87 -2.42 -2.67
N GLU A 124 -14.29 -2.57 -3.92
CA GLU A 124 -14.96 -1.53 -4.71
C GLU A 124 -16.23 -1.05 -4.02
N THR A 125 -17.08 -1.98 -3.55
CA THR A 125 -18.31 -1.64 -2.81
C THR A 125 -18.02 -0.82 -1.56
N ALA A 126 -16.98 -1.21 -0.79
CA ALA A 126 -16.60 -0.47 0.41
C ALA A 126 -16.07 0.93 0.09
N LEU A 127 -15.24 1.06 -0.96
CA LEU A 127 -14.73 2.37 -1.41
C LEU A 127 -15.85 3.28 -1.92
N ARG A 128 -16.81 2.73 -2.67
CA ARG A 128 -18.00 3.46 -3.15
C ARG A 128 -18.84 3.98 -1.99
N GLY A 129 -18.92 3.23 -0.89
CA GLY A 129 -19.54 3.71 0.36
C GLY A 129 -18.92 4.99 0.93
N PHE A 130 -17.69 5.32 0.56
CA PHE A 130 -17.00 6.57 0.91
C PHE A 130 -16.92 7.57 -0.25
N GLY A 131 -17.61 7.31 -1.37
CA GLY A 131 -17.60 8.19 -2.55
C GLY A 131 -16.36 8.04 -3.44
N TYR A 132 -15.61 6.95 -3.31
CA TYR A 132 -14.46 6.66 -4.17
C TYR A 132 -14.78 5.53 -5.16
N GLU A 133 -14.33 5.70 -6.40
CA GLU A 133 -14.35 4.62 -7.40
C GLU A 133 -12.97 3.96 -7.50
N LEU A 134 -12.96 2.63 -7.53
CA LEU A 134 -11.74 1.84 -7.72
C LEU A 134 -11.46 1.70 -9.21
N ALA A 135 -10.28 2.13 -9.65
CA ALA A 135 -9.81 1.94 -11.01
C ALA A 135 -8.50 1.13 -11.00
N VAL A 136 -8.29 0.33 -12.06
CA VAL A 136 -7.06 -0.45 -12.26
C VAL A 136 -6.21 0.23 -13.33
N GLY A 137 -4.92 0.41 -13.03
CA GLY A 137 -3.91 0.85 -13.99
C GLY A 137 -2.81 -0.20 -14.14
N CYS A 138 -2.21 -0.27 -15.32
CA CYS A 138 -1.07 -1.15 -15.62
C CYS A 138 0.09 -0.28 -16.10
N PHE A 139 1.30 -0.60 -15.64
CA PHE A 139 2.52 0.10 -15.99
C PHE A 139 3.58 -0.92 -16.36
N SER A 140 4.39 -0.60 -17.36
CA SER A 140 5.58 -1.38 -17.68
C SER A 140 6.63 -1.23 -16.57
N GLN A 141 7.48 -2.24 -16.43
CA GLN A 141 8.61 -2.20 -15.50
C GLN A 141 9.56 -1.04 -15.79
N ARG A 142 9.65 -0.59 -17.06
CA ARG A 142 10.50 0.54 -17.48
C ARG A 142 9.92 1.88 -17.05
N GLU A 143 8.60 2.05 -17.08
CA GLU A 143 7.94 3.28 -16.61
C GLU A 143 8.07 3.46 -15.09
N LEU A 144 8.11 2.37 -14.33
CA LEU A 144 8.29 2.41 -12.88
C LEU A 144 9.74 2.63 -12.46
N GLN A 145 10.70 2.29 -13.33
CA GLN A 145 12.13 2.30 -13.05
C GLN A 145 12.90 2.97 -14.20
N PRO A 146 12.69 4.27 -14.42
CA PRO A 146 13.49 5.02 -15.39
C PRO A 146 14.98 5.04 -15.01
#